data_AF-F8L3N9-F1
#
_entry.id   AF-F8L3N9-F1
#
_cell.length_a   1.000
_cell.length_b   1.000
_cell.length_c   1.000
_cell.angle_alpha   90.00
_cell.angle_beta   90.00
_cell.angle_gamma   90.00
#
_symmetry.space_group_name_H-M   'P 1'
#
loop_
_entity.id
_entity.type
_entity.pdbx_description
1 polymer ?
#
loop_
_entity_poly.entity_id
_entity_poly.type
_entity_poly.pdbx_seq_one_letter_code
_entity_poly.pdbx_strand_id
1 'polypeptide(L)'
;MDEISFKEFKEILKKELPKNQKIIDVRGPGEFQAAHIEGAENLPFKDVRSHKDHLNKLDKIYFYCTAGVRCKQACELLEEEGIDPSKLVHVQGHSKDWENAGLPVIKGSKMPFSIQRQVYLIAGSLIILGFILAFAWNKWFLLFPFFVGAGMLYAAIRGVCYTDIFLSKMPWNR
;
A
#
# COMPACT_ATOMS: atom_id res chain seq x y z
N MET A 1 7.79 17.51 -18.25
CA MET A 1 7.14 16.22 -18.01
C MET A 1 6.55 15.68 -19.30
N ASP A 2 6.80 14.40 -19.58
CA ASP A 2 6.13 13.65 -20.66
C ASP A 2 4.91 12.90 -20.11
N GLU A 3 3.89 12.71 -20.97
CA GLU A 3 2.69 11.93 -20.69
C GLU A 3 2.61 10.76 -21.68
N ILE A 4 2.41 9.54 -21.16
CA ILE A 4 2.27 8.33 -22.00
C ILE A 4 1.12 7.45 -21.52
N SER A 5 0.56 6.66 -22.42
CA SER A 5 -0.47 5.66 -22.09
C SER A 5 0.15 4.34 -21.58
N PHE A 6 -0.64 3.50 -20.89
CA PHE A 6 -0.19 2.15 -20.52
C PHE A 6 0.16 1.25 -21.72
N LYS A 7 -0.39 1.52 -22.92
CA LYS A 7 -0.02 0.79 -24.14
C LYS A 7 1.39 1.14 -24.60
N GLU A 8 1.73 2.43 -24.62
CA GLU A 8 3.08 2.88 -24.96
C GLU A 8 4.07 2.45 -23.87
N PHE A 9 3.66 2.55 -22.61
CA PHE A 9 4.46 2.10 -21.49
C PHE A 9 4.81 0.61 -21.59
N LYS A 10 3.87 -0.24 -22.04
CA LYS A 10 4.14 -1.65 -22.31
C LYS A 10 5.23 -1.86 -23.37
N GLU A 11 5.23 -1.08 -24.45
CA GLU A 11 6.27 -1.17 -25.48
C GLU A 11 7.64 -0.74 -24.96
N ILE A 12 7.68 0.18 -23.98
CA ILE A 12 8.91 0.54 -23.27
C ILE A 12 9.39 -0.63 -22.39
N LEU A 13 8.50 -1.25 -21.62
CA LEU A 13 8.87 -2.37 -20.75
C LEU A 13 9.41 -3.59 -21.51
N LYS A 14 8.96 -3.82 -22.74
CA LYS A 14 9.48 -4.90 -23.60
C LYS A 14 10.97 -4.76 -23.92
N LYS A 15 11.55 -3.55 -23.84
CA LYS A 15 12.93 -3.28 -24.24
C LYS A 15 13.94 -3.46 -23.10
N GLU A 16 13.50 -3.91 -21.93
CA GLU A 16 14.23 -3.87 -20.65
C GLU A 16 14.67 -2.45 -20.27
N LEU A 17 14.31 -2.03 -19.05
CA LEU A 17 14.71 -0.71 -18.57
C LEU A 17 16.18 -0.73 -18.12
N PRO A 18 16.99 0.27 -18.50
CA PRO A 18 18.32 0.48 -17.91
C PRO A 18 18.24 0.62 -16.39
N LYS A 19 19.30 0.22 -15.66
CA LYS A 19 19.33 0.26 -14.18
C LYS A 19 19.02 1.64 -13.56
N ASN A 20 19.33 2.72 -14.28
CA ASN A 20 19.09 4.10 -13.85
C ASN A 20 17.71 4.65 -14.23
N GLN A 21 16.83 3.82 -14.80
CA GLN A 21 15.44 4.16 -15.04
C GLN A 21 14.55 3.38 -14.09
N LYS A 22 13.56 4.05 -13.50
CA LYS A 22 12.70 3.45 -12.47
C LYS A 22 11.24 3.62 -12.80
N ILE A 23 10.47 2.59 -12.46
CA ILE A 23 9.01 2.62 -12.45
C ILE A 23 8.61 2.85 -11.00
N ILE A 24 7.84 3.91 -10.75
CA ILE A 24 7.43 4.27 -9.40
C ILE A 24 5.91 4.27 -9.29
N ASP A 25 5.42 3.46 -8.36
CA ASP A 25 4.02 3.43 -7.96
C ASP A 25 3.79 4.41 -6.80
N VAL A 26 3.05 5.49 -7.08
CA VAL A 26 2.76 6.54 -6.07
C VAL A 26 1.53 6.25 -5.21
N ARG A 27 0.97 5.05 -5.33
CA ARG A 27 -0.16 4.59 -4.50
C ARG A 27 0.30 4.21 -3.10
N GLY A 28 -0.66 4.01 -2.20
CA GLY A 28 -0.35 3.54 -0.85
C GLY A 28 0.23 2.11 -0.85
N PRO A 29 0.98 1.71 0.20
CA PRO A 29 1.59 0.38 0.27
C PRO A 29 0.58 -0.77 0.14
N GLY A 30 -0.62 -0.62 0.71
CA GLY A 30 -1.68 -1.63 0.58
C GLY A 30 -2.22 -1.78 -0.85
N GLU A 31 -2.26 -0.69 -1.63
CA GLU A 31 -2.66 -0.74 -3.05
C GLU A 31 -1.58 -1.43 -3.90
N PHE A 32 -0.30 -1.15 -3.60
CA PHE A 32 0.86 -1.76 -4.26
C PHE A 32 0.96 -3.26 -3.95
N GLN A 33 0.83 -3.64 -2.67
CA GLN A 33 0.83 -5.03 -2.24
C GLN A 33 -0.33 -5.81 -2.87
N ALA A 34 -1.53 -5.22 -2.99
CA ALA A 34 -2.66 -5.90 -3.62
C ALA A 34 -2.37 -6.29 -5.08
N ALA A 35 -1.84 -5.36 -5.87
CA ALA A 35 -1.33 -5.62 -7.21
C ALA A 35 -0.48 -4.44 -7.68
N HIS A 36 0.64 -4.71 -8.36
CA HIS A 36 1.51 -3.69 -8.96
C HIS A 36 2.17 -4.19 -10.24
N ILE A 37 2.75 -3.29 -11.03
CA ILE A 37 3.48 -3.63 -12.25
C ILE A 37 4.84 -4.25 -11.86
N GLU A 38 5.23 -5.35 -12.49
CA GLU A 38 6.51 -6.00 -12.24
C GLU A 38 7.68 -5.02 -12.44
N GLY A 39 8.63 -5.02 -11.50
CA GLY A 39 9.76 -4.09 -11.49
C GLY A 39 9.45 -2.67 -10.97
N ALA A 40 8.21 -2.40 -10.56
CA ALA A 40 7.87 -1.14 -9.91
C ALA A 40 8.35 -1.08 -8.46
N GLU A 41 8.80 0.11 -8.04
CA GLU A 41 9.09 0.46 -6.65
C GLU A 41 7.92 1.26 -6.07
N ASN A 42 7.52 0.97 -4.83
CA ASN A 42 6.48 1.75 -4.16
C ASN A 42 7.08 2.98 -3.47
N LEU A 43 6.68 4.17 -3.91
CA LEU A 43 6.98 5.44 -3.23
C LEU A 43 5.69 6.25 -3.17
N PRO A 44 4.88 6.10 -2.10
CA PRO A 44 3.61 6.79 -1.97
C PRO A 44 3.78 8.30 -2.17
N PHE A 45 2.79 8.95 -2.82
CA PHE A 45 2.88 10.38 -3.17
C PHE A 45 3.34 11.29 -2.02
N LYS A 46 2.88 11.03 -0.79
CA LYS A 46 3.25 11.77 0.42
C LYS A 46 4.76 11.75 0.73
N ASP A 47 5.48 10.73 0.26
CA ASP A 47 6.90 10.49 0.51
C ASP A 47 7.78 10.93 -0.67
N VAL A 48 7.19 11.40 -1.79
CA VAL A 48 7.91 11.79 -3.00
C VAL A 48 8.86 12.97 -2.73
N ARG A 49 8.38 14.03 -2.04
CA ARG A 49 9.19 15.22 -1.73
C ARG A 49 10.43 14.87 -0.91
N SER A 50 10.30 13.99 0.08
CA SER A 50 11.43 13.61 0.95
C SER A 50 12.48 12.75 0.23
N HIS A 51 12.15 12.14 -0.90
CA HIS A 51 13.06 11.30 -1.69
C HIS A 51 13.61 12.01 -2.94
N LYS A 52 13.39 13.32 -3.09
CA LYS A 52 13.78 14.08 -4.29
C LYS A 52 15.26 13.91 -4.67
N ASP A 53 16.16 13.87 -3.69
CA ASP A 53 17.60 13.76 -3.95
C ASP A 53 18.00 12.40 -4.52
N HIS A 54 17.26 11.34 -4.15
CA HIS A 54 17.42 10.03 -4.75
C HIS A 54 16.85 10.01 -6.17
N LEU A 55 15.65 10.58 -6.35
CA LEU A 55 14.98 10.64 -7.65
C LEU A 55 15.78 11.47 -8.67
N ASN A 56 16.41 12.56 -8.26
CA ASN A 56 17.19 13.43 -9.16
C ASN A 56 18.42 12.72 -9.77
N LYS A 57 18.93 11.67 -9.12
CA LYS A 57 20.06 10.86 -9.61
C LYS A 57 19.66 9.87 -10.72
N LEU A 58 18.36 9.67 -10.94
CA LEU A 58 17.86 8.78 -11.98
C LEU A 58 17.86 9.49 -13.34
N ASP A 59 17.94 8.70 -14.41
CA ASP A 59 17.94 9.21 -15.79
C ASP A 59 16.51 9.41 -16.32
N LYS A 60 15.58 8.53 -15.90
CA LYS A 60 14.16 8.62 -16.26
C LYS A 60 13.30 7.95 -15.18
N ILE A 61 12.17 8.55 -14.85
CA ILE A 61 11.23 8.05 -13.84
C ILE A 61 9.84 7.96 -14.46
N TYR A 62 9.25 6.77 -14.40
CA TYR A 62 7.90 6.49 -14.87
C TYR A 62 6.96 6.36 -13.68
N PHE A 63 6.17 7.38 -13.41
CA PHE A 63 5.18 7.38 -12.33
C PHE A 63 3.84 6.82 -12.80
N TYR A 64 3.25 5.91 -12.03
CA TYR A 64 1.88 5.44 -12.26
C TYR A 64 1.07 5.33 -10.96
N CYS A 65 -0.26 5.37 -11.10
CA CYS A 65 -1.20 5.22 -10.01
C CYS A 65 -2.54 4.68 -10.52
N THR A 66 -3.59 4.77 -9.71
CA THR A 66 -4.91 4.21 -10.04
C THR A 66 -5.63 4.92 -11.18
N ALA A 67 -5.35 6.21 -11.42
CA ALA A 67 -6.11 7.06 -12.35
C ALA A 67 -5.29 8.25 -12.91
N GLY A 68 -3.95 8.18 -12.89
CA GLY A 68 -3.06 9.26 -13.35
C GLY A 68 -2.91 10.49 -12.43
N VAL A 69 -3.94 10.85 -11.65
CA VAL A 69 -3.97 12.10 -10.85
C VAL A 69 -2.77 12.26 -9.90
N ARG A 70 -2.49 11.25 -9.08
CA ARG A 70 -1.36 11.29 -8.12
C ARG A 70 0.01 11.33 -8.81
N CYS A 71 0.11 10.76 -10.01
CA CYS A 71 1.36 10.77 -10.78
C CYS A 71 1.66 12.15 -11.32
N LYS A 72 0.63 12.78 -11.90
CA LYS A 72 0.73 14.15 -12.40
C LYS A 72 1.16 15.09 -11.29
N GLN A 73 0.53 14.99 -10.12
CA GLN A 73 0.92 15.74 -8.92
C GLN A 73 2.35 15.43 -8.46
N ALA A 74 2.80 14.17 -8.54
CA ALA A 74 4.18 13.79 -8.19
C ALA A 74 5.20 14.44 -9.13
N CYS A 75 4.93 14.45 -10.43
CA CYS A 75 5.79 15.12 -11.41
C CYS A 75 5.80 16.64 -11.19
N GLU A 76 4.64 17.28 -11.08
CA GLU A 76 4.53 18.74 -10.81
C GLU A 76 5.32 19.13 -9.56
N LEU A 77 5.16 18.36 -8.47
CA LEU A 77 5.90 18.55 -7.24
C LEU A 77 7.42 18.46 -7.42
N LEU A 78 7.92 17.50 -8.21
CA LEU A 78 9.35 17.34 -8.43
C LEU A 78 9.92 18.40 -9.38
N GLU A 79 9.13 18.86 -10.36
CA GLU A 79 9.48 20.01 -11.21
C GLU A 79 9.62 21.29 -10.36
N GLU A 80 8.69 21.54 -9.43
CA GLU A 80 8.78 22.65 -8.46
C GLU A 80 10.01 22.56 -7.56
N GLU A 81 10.44 21.35 -7.21
CA GLU A 81 11.65 21.10 -6.41
C GLU A 81 12.95 21.16 -7.25
N GLY A 82 12.85 21.50 -8.55
CA GLY A 82 13.98 21.73 -9.45
C GLY A 82 14.51 20.49 -10.16
N ILE A 83 13.77 19.38 -10.18
CA ILE A 83 14.13 18.21 -10.99
C ILE A 83 13.80 18.48 -12.46
N ASP A 84 14.70 18.07 -13.35
CA ASP A 84 14.55 18.22 -14.79
C ASP A 84 13.24 17.57 -15.29
N PRO A 85 12.30 18.37 -15.85
CA PRO A 85 11.03 17.91 -16.42
C PRO A 85 11.16 16.79 -17.47
N SER A 86 12.29 16.68 -18.17
CA SER A 86 12.54 15.68 -19.22
C SER A 86 12.75 14.26 -18.67
N LYS A 87 13.11 14.16 -17.39
CA LYS A 87 13.27 12.90 -16.65
C LYS A 87 11.95 12.34 -16.16
N LEU A 88 10.91 13.17 -16.06
CA LEU A 88 9.65 12.85 -15.39
C LEU A 88 8.61 12.44 -16.42
N VAL A 89 8.15 11.19 -16.33
CA VAL A 89 7.08 10.65 -17.16
C VAL A 89 5.94 10.22 -16.27
N HIS A 90 4.74 10.73 -16.51
CA HIS A 90 3.55 10.18 -15.86
C HIS A 90 2.79 9.27 -16.82
N VAL A 91 2.47 8.07 -16.36
CA VAL A 91 1.73 7.07 -17.12
C VAL A 91 0.23 7.25 -16.84
N GLN A 92 -0.51 7.57 -17.89
CA GLN A 92 -1.96 7.77 -17.85
C GLN A 92 -2.72 6.45 -18.01
N GLY A 93 -3.86 6.43 -17.33
CA GLY A 93 -4.85 5.36 -17.37
C GLY A 93 -5.30 4.90 -16.00
N HIS A 94 -6.23 3.96 -15.99
CA HIS A 94 -6.73 3.32 -14.80
C HIS A 94 -5.98 2.04 -14.46
N SER A 95 -6.01 1.63 -13.20
CA SER A 95 -5.50 0.31 -12.78
C SER A 95 -6.11 -0.87 -13.55
N LYS A 96 -7.36 -0.73 -14.00
CA LYS A 96 -8.03 -1.71 -14.89
C LYS A 96 -7.38 -1.80 -16.27
N ASP A 97 -6.68 -0.75 -16.71
CA ASP A 97 -6.04 -0.71 -18.01
C ASP A 97 -4.72 -1.49 -18.04
N TRP A 98 -4.16 -1.87 -16.88
CA TRP A 98 -2.93 -2.68 -16.86
C TRP A 98 -3.17 -4.07 -17.43
N GLU A 99 -4.27 -4.70 -17.02
CA GLU A 99 -4.67 -6.03 -17.50
C GLU A 99 -5.06 -5.97 -18.98
N ASN A 100 -5.82 -4.95 -19.39
CA ASN A 100 -6.19 -4.73 -20.79
C ASN A 100 -4.98 -4.44 -21.68
N ALA A 101 -3.99 -3.72 -21.17
CA ALA A 101 -2.73 -3.52 -21.86
C ALA A 101 -1.90 -4.81 -21.90
N GLY A 102 -2.15 -5.78 -21.02
CA GLY A 102 -1.38 -7.00 -20.86
C GLY A 102 0.02 -6.71 -20.32
N LEU A 103 0.12 -5.81 -19.34
CA LEU A 103 1.34 -5.54 -18.59
C LEU A 103 1.65 -6.71 -17.63
N PRO A 104 2.93 -6.97 -17.32
CA PRO A 104 3.29 -7.93 -16.29
C PRO A 104 2.87 -7.36 -14.92
N VAL A 105 1.82 -7.92 -14.33
CA VAL A 105 1.28 -7.48 -13.04
C VAL A 105 1.55 -8.54 -11.99
N ILE A 106 2.28 -8.16 -10.94
CA ILE A 106 2.43 -8.95 -9.73
C ILE A 106 1.19 -8.70 -8.88
N LYS A 107 0.34 -9.71 -8.75
CA LYS A 107 -0.76 -9.70 -7.78
C LYS A 107 -0.21 -10.22 -6.46
N GLY A 108 -0.30 -9.43 -5.40
CA GLY A 108 0.10 -9.93 -4.08
C GLY A 108 -0.75 -11.11 -3.67
N SER A 109 -0.23 -11.90 -2.73
CA SER A 109 -1.01 -12.96 -2.10
C SER A 109 -2.30 -12.34 -1.57
N LYS A 110 -3.47 -12.81 -2.04
CA LYS A 110 -4.79 -12.36 -1.58
C LYS A 110 -4.81 -12.27 -0.06
N MET A 111 -4.68 -11.08 0.50
CA MET A 111 -5.08 -10.87 1.89
C MET A 111 -5.99 -9.63 1.97
N PRO A 112 -7.32 -9.83 1.94
CA PRO A 112 -8.29 -8.75 1.74
C PRO A 112 -8.69 -8.03 3.03
N PHE A 113 -8.02 -8.29 4.15
CA PHE A 113 -8.43 -7.78 5.46
C PHE A 113 -7.48 -6.68 5.93
N SER A 114 -7.99 -5.44 5.98
CA SER A 114 -7.32 -4.34 6.68
C SER A 114 -6.97 -4.77 8.10
N ILE A 115 -5.89 -4.21 8.65
CA ILE A 115 -5.41 -4.53 10.01
C ILE A 115 -6.54 -4.41 11.03
N GLN A 116 -7.39 -3.39 10.89
CA GLN A 116 -8.56 -3.17 11.74
C GLN A 116 -9.57 -4.33 11.65
N ARG A 117 -9.82 -4.88 10.46
CA ARG A 117 -10.70 -6.06 10.30
C ARG A 117 -10.10 -7.29 10.98
N GLN A 118 -8.78 -7.47 10.93
CA GLN A 118 -8.11 -8.56 11.67
C GLN A 118 -8.24 -8.37 13.18
N VAL A 119 -8.05 -7.14 13.69
CA VAL A 119 -8.23 -6.82 15.11
C VAL A 119 -9.67 -7.13 15.57
N TYR A 120 -10.68 -6.68 14.82
CA TYR A 120 -12.08 -6.94 15.17
C TYR A 120 -12.44 -8.42 15.12
N LEU A 121 -11.92 -9.15 14.13
CA LEU A 121 -12.16 -10.59 14.02
C LEU A 121 -11.59 -11.33 15.24
N ILE A 122 -10.36 -11.02 15.66
CA ILE A 122 -9.71 -11.65 16.81
C ILE A 122 -10.43 -11.28 18.11
N ALA A 123 -10.67 -9.98 18.35
CA ALA A 123 -11.33 -9.51 19.56
C ALA A 123 -12.75 -10.08 19.71
N GLY A 124 -13.54 -10.04 18.63
CA GLY A 124 -14.89 -10.60 18.60
C GLY A 124 -14.90 -12.11 18.84
N SER A 125 -13.97 -12.85 18.23
CA SER A 125 -13.86 -14.30 18.41
C SER A 125 -13.53 -14.67 19.86
N LEU A 126 -12.61 -13.96 20.51
CA LEU A 126 -12.24 -14.19 21.91
C LEU A 126 -13.39 -13.88 22.88
N ILE A 127 -14.17 -12.83 22.61
CA ILE A 127 -15.35 -12.47 23.40
C ILE A 127 -16.40 -13.58 23.29
N ILE A 128 -16.77 -13.98 22.07
CA ILE A 128 -17.78 -15.03 21.83
C ILE A 128 -17.34 -16.34 22.47
N LEU A 129 -16.09 -16.75 22.26
CA LEU A 129 -15.54 -17.96 22.85
C LEU A 129 -15.54 -17.90 24.38
N GLY A 130 -15.15 -16.77 24.98
CA GLY A 130 -15.17 -16.56 26.42
C GLY A 130 -16.57 -16.71 27.02
N PHE A 131 -17.61 -16.15 26.36
CA PHE A 131 -18.99 -16.34 26.79
C PHE A 131 -19.45 -17.80 26.66
N ILE A 132 -19.18 -18.46 25.52
CA ILE A 132 -19.55 -19.87 25.32
C ILE A 132 -18.93 -20.75 26.41
N LEU A 133 -17.63 -20.60 26.69
CA LEU A 133 -16.92 -21.35 27.72
C LEU A 133 -17.41 -21.03 29.13
N ALA A 134 -17.82 -19.77 29.38
CA ALA A 134 -18.37 -19.36 30.67
C ALA A 134 -19.70 -20.04 30.98
N PHE A 135 -20.57 -20.18 29.99
CA PHE A 135 -21.85 -20.88 30.12
C PHE A 135 -21.68 -22.40 30.16
N ALA A 136 -20.76 -22.96 29.37
CA ALA A 136 -20.59 -24.41 29.24
C ALA A 136 -19.78 -25.05 30.36
N TRP A 137 -18.82 -24.32 30.96
CA TRP A 137 -17.87 -24.91 31.91
C TRP A 137 -17.72 -24.12 33.21
N ASN A 138 -17.30 -22.86 33.14
CA ASN A 138 -16.92 -22.11 34.33
C ASN A 138 -16.99 -20.60 34.16
N LYS A 139 -17.59 -19.89 35.10
CA LYS A 139 -17.71 -18.42 35.09
C LYS A 139 -16.36 -17.69 35.04
N TRP A 140 -15.24 -18.31 35.43
CA TRP A 140 -13.90 -17.72 35.27
C TRP A 140 -13.56 -17.34 33.81
N PHE A 141 -14.19 -17.99 32.81
CA PHE A 141 -14.01 -17.63 31.40
C PHE A 141 -14.56 -16.24 31.03
N LEU A 142 -15.36 -15.60 31.90
CA LEU A 142 -15.78 -14.19 31.73
C LEU A 142 -14.61 -13.20 31.83
N LEU A 143 -13.43 -13.64 32.31
CA LEU A 143 -12.23 -12.82 32.27
C LEU A 143 -11.82 -12.48 30.83
N PHE A 144 -12.03 -13.38 29.87
CA PHE A 144 -11.69 -13.13 28.46
C PHE A 144 -12.40 -11.88 27.88
N PRO A 145 -13.74 -11.79 27.90
CA PRO A 145 -14.43 -10.59 27.41
C PRO A 145 -14.13 -9.35 28.25
N PHE A 146 -13.92 -9.50 29.57
CA PHE A 146 -13.51 -8.37 30.43
C PHE A 146 -12.18 -7.76 29.99
N PHE A 147 -11.13 -8.57 29.83
CA PHE A 147 -9.80 -8.08 29.42
C PHE A 147 -9.79 -7.52 28.00
N VAL A 148 -10.51 -8.15 27.06
CA VAL A 148 -10.64 -7.63 25.70
C VAL A 148 -11.33 -6.27 25.71
N GLY A 149 -12.44 -6.12 26.44
CA GLY A 149 -13.16 -4.85 26.58
C GLY A 149 -12.32 -3.76 27.26
N ALA A 150 -11.62 -4.09 28.34
CA ALA A 150 -10.70 -3.17 29.01
C ALA A 150 -9.56 -2.71 28.08
N GLY A 151 -9.01 -3.61 27.27
CA GLY A 151 -7.99 -3.30 26.27
C GLY A 151 -8.52 -2.37 25.18
N MET A 152 -9.76 -2.55 24.70
CA MET A 152 -10.39 -1.66 23.72
C MET A 152 -10.61 -0.25 24.29
N LEU A 153 -11.07 -0.14 25.54
CA LEU A 153 -11.23 1.15 26.23
C LEU A 153 -9.87 1.85 26.41
N TYR A 154 -8.85 1.11 26.85
CA TYR A 154 -7.49 1.64 26.97
C TYR A 154 -6.97 2.15 25.61
N ALA A 155 -7.16 1.38 24.54
CA ALA A 155 -6.76 1.77 23.19
C ALA A 155 -7.49 3.05 22.74
N ALA A 156 -8.78 3.18 23.03
CA ALA A 156 -9.54 4.39 22.73
C ALA A 156 -9.04 5.63 23.49
N ILE A 157 -8.66 5.48 24.77
CA ILE A 157 -8.12 6.58 25.58
C ILE A 157 -6.72 7.01 25.11
N ARG A 158 -5.86 6.05 24.76
CA ARG A 158 -4.45 6.31 24.45
C ARG A 158 -4.18 6.54 22.97
N GLY A 159 -5.14 6.24 22.10
CA GLY A 159 -4.97 6.29 20.65
C GLY A 159 -3.99 5.23 20.10
N VAL A 160 -3.71 4.18 20.87
CA VAL A 160 -2.75 3.12 20.51
C VAL A 160 -3.39 1.75 20.71
N CYS A 161 -3.48 0.94 19.66
CA CYS A 161 -3.98 -0.43 19.73
C CYS A 161 -2.81 -1.41 19.56
N TYR A 162 -2.29 -1.98 20.65
CA TYR A 162 -1.12 -2.88 20.56
C TYR A 162 -1.30 -4.08 19.60
N THR A 163 -2.54 -4.55 19.41
CA THR A 163 -2.85 -5.59 18.45
C THR A 163 -2.56 -5.14 17.01
N ASP A 164 -2.79 -3.87 16.66
CA ASP A 164 -2.44 -3.35 15.34
C ASP A 164 -0.91 -3.30 15.13
N ILE A 165 -0.16 -2.89 16.15
CA ILE A 165 1.30 -2.83 16.11
C ILE A 165 1.86 -4.23 15.95
N PHE A 166 1.29 -5.20 16.66
CA PHE A 166 1.70 -6.59 16.55
C PHE A 166 1.37 -7.17 15.17
N LEU A 167 0.15 -6.97 14.68
CA LEU A 167 -0.29 -7.48 13.37
C LEU A 167 0.43 -6.81 12.21
N SER A 168 0.82 -5.54 12.31
CA SER A 168 1.65 -4.85 11.30
C SER A 168 3.03 -5.49 11.13
N LYS A 169 3.51 -6.25 12.11
CA LYS A 169 4.79 -6.96 12.04
C LYS A 169 4.67 -8.36 11.45
N MET A 170 3.47 -8.86 11.16
CA MET A 170 3.29 -10.21 10.65
C MET A 170 3.71 -10.35 9.18
N PRO A 171 4.28 -11.49 8.76
CA PRO A 171 4.83 -11.67 7.40
C PRO A 171 3.84 -11.39 6.27
N TRP A 172 2.56 -11.60 6.52
CA TRP A 172 1.48 -11.39 5.57
C TRP A 172 0.91 -9.97 5.51
N ASN A 173 1.43 -9.09 6.36
CA ASN A 173 0.98 -7.72 6.52
C ASN A 173 2.16 -6.74 6.38
N ARG A 174 3.27 -7.22 5.82
CA ARG A 174 4.49 -6.49 5.46
C ARG A 174 4.56 -6.25 3.96
#